data_AF-A0A5P5ZGS8-F1
#
_entry.id   AF-A0A5P5ZGS8-F1
#
_cell.length_a   1.000
_cell.length_b   1.000
_cell.length_c   1.000
_cell.angle_alpha   90.00
_cell.angle_beta   90.00
_cell.angle_gamma   90.00
#
_symmetry.space_group_name_H-M   'P 1'
#
loop_
_entity.id
_entity.type
_entity.pdbx_description
1 polymer ?
#
loop_
_entity_poly.entity_id
_entity_poly.type
_entity_poly.pdbx_seq_one_letter_code
_entity_poly.pdbx_strand_id
1 'polypeptide(L)'
;MVNIVVEKHFANNKNALNEIVNELQTNGIVFEGECDGLDSMFLKQYISDVFDFLSKKSNRKIWGTYVTPYFVIYDEKKFNNKSAEEMCNKVYEWYDTQQAYLKNQSYIDLMKKDGSLY
;
A
#
# COMPACT_ATOMS: atom_id res chain seq x y z
N MET A 1 -11.32 -11.58 21.28
CA MET A 1 -10.69 -12.74 20.60
C MET A 1 -10.07 -12.39 19.26
N VAL A 2 -10.41 -11.27 18.61
CA VAL A 2 -9.99 -10.97 17.23
C VAL A 2 -8.53 -10.48 17.10
N ASN A 3 -7.98 -9.87 18.14
CA ASN A 3 -6.59 -9.39 18.17
C ASN A 3 -5.55 -10.50 17.87
N ILE A 4 -5.84 -11.76 18.20
CA ILE A 4 -4.95 -12.91 17.96
C ILE A 4 -4.80 -13.23 16.47
N VAL A 5 -5.84 -13.00 15.66
CA VAL A 5 -5.80 -13.28 14.21
C VAL A 5 -4.92 -12.26 13.51
N VAL A 6 -5.10 -10.97 13.83
CA VAL A 6 -4.27 -9.88 13.31
C VAL A 6 -2.81 -10.03 13.73
N GLU A 7 -2.58 -10.33 15.02
CA GLU A 7 -1.24 -10.59 15.53
C GLU A 7 -0.58 -11.78 14.82
N LYS A 8 -1.30 -12.87 14.55
CA LYS A 8 -0.77 -14.02 13.80
C LYS A 8 -0.47 -13.68 12.34
N HIS A 9 -1.34 -12.93 11.67
CA HIS A 9 -1.14 -12.49 10.29
C HIS A 9 0.16 -11.69 10.16
N PHE A 10 0.36 -10.70 11.03
CA PHE A 10 1.57 -9.90 11.04
C PHE A 10 2.78 -10.60 11.68
N ALA A 11 2.60 -11.62 12.53
CA ALA A 11 3.71 -12.42 13.05
C ALA A 11 4.40 -13.22 11.94
N ASN A 12 3.62 -13.71 10.97
CA ASN A 12 4.15 -14.40 9.79
C ASN A 12 4.81 -13.42 8.79
N ASN A 13 4.48 -12.13 8.86
CA ASN A 13 5.02 -11.06 8.01
C ASN A 13 5.61 -9.91 8.86
N LYS A 14 6.51 -10.25 9.78
CA LYS A 14 7.03 -9.30 10.78
C LYS A 14 7.79 -8.13 10.16
N ASN A 15 8.47 -8.34 9.04
CA ASN A 15 9.16 -7.28 8.31
C ASN A 15 8.16 -6.28 7.73
N ALA A 16 7.11 -6.76 7.07
CA ALA A 16 6.06 -5.91 6.51
C ALA A 16 5.32 -5.10 7.58
N LEU A 17 5.07 -5.68 8.76
CA LEU A 17 4.48 -4.89 9.85
C LEU A 17 5.37 -3.70 10.25
N ASN A 18 6.69 -3.93 10.37
CA ASN A 18 7.61 -2.86 10.73
C ASN A 18 7.68 -1.79 9.64
N GLU A 19 7.64 -2.19 8.36
CA GLU A 19 7.57 -1.27 7.22
C GLU A 19 6.31 -0.41 7.31
N ILE A 20 5.13 -1.01 7.49
CA ILE A 20 3.86 -0.29 7.64
C ILE A 20 3.91 0.71 8.81
N VAL A 21 4.41 0.27 9.98
CA VAL A 21 4.48 1.13 11.16
C VAL A 21 5.46 2.29 10.95
N ASN A 22 6.63 2.01 10.38
CA ASN A 22 7.63 3.04 10.07
C ASN A 22 7.09 4.06 9.09
N GLU A 23 6.30 3.61 8.11
CA GLU A 23 5.80 4.48 7.06
C GLU A 23 4.61 5.31 7.51
N LEU A 24 3.75 4.75 8.37
CA LEU A 24 2.78 5.53 9.14
C LEU A 24 3.47 6.53 10.10
N GLN A 25 4.64 6.20 10.65
CA GLN A 25 5.38 7.12 11.51
C GLN A 25 6.03 8.27 10.74
N THR A 26 6.61 7.97 9.58
CA THR A 26 7.35 8.92 8.75
C THR A 26 6.39 9.75 7.92
N ASN A 27 5.66 9.10 7.04
CA ASN A 27 4.79 9.73 6.04
C ASN A 27 3.37 9.92 6.57
N GLY A 28 2.88 9.00 7.40
CA GLY A 28 1.50 9.07 7.94
C GLY A 28 0.44 8.54 6.99
N ILE A 29 0.87 7.87 5.92
CA ILE A 29 0.02 7.22 4.93
C ILE A 29 0.79 6.02 4.38
N VAL A 30 0.05 4.97 4.04
CA VAL A 30 0.56 3.72 3.49
C VAL A 30 -0.44 3.22 2.45
N PHE A 31 0.09 2.74 1.34
CA PHE A 31 -0.69 2.19 0.24
C PHE A 31 -0.54 0.66 0.22
N GLU A 32 -1.64 -0.05 -0.03
CA GLU A 32 -1.65 -1.52 -0.09
C GLU A 32 -0.55 -2.09 -1.02
N GLY A 33 -0.38 -1.51 -2.21
CA GLY A 33 0.61 -1.96 -3.19
C GLY A 33 2.07 -1.75 -2.79
N GLU A 34 2.34 -1.04 -1.69
CA GLU A 34 3.70 -0.76 -1.21
C GLU A 34 4.13 -1.67 -0.04
N CYS A 35 3.23 -2.50 0.50
CA CYS A 35 3.50 -3.28 1.71
C CYS A 35 2.97 -4.73 1.61
N ASP A 36 3.90 -5.69 1.62
CA ASP A 36 3.62 -7.13 1.59
C ASP A 36 2.93 -7.62 2.88
N GLY A 37 1.62 -7.45 2.98
CA GLY A 37 0.85 -7.86 4.16
C GLY A 37 -0.46 -7.12 4.37
N LEU A 38 -0.66 -6.03 3.62
CA LEU A 38 -1.91 -5.27 3.55
C LEU A 38 -2.83 -5.77 2.44
N ASP A 39 -2.93 -7.09 2.26
CA ASP A 39 -3.81 -7.61 1.22
C ASP A 39 -5.27 -7.15 1.45
N SER A 40 -5.91 -6.71 0.37
CA SER A 40 -7.28 -6.19 0.32
C SER A 40 -8.32 -7.11 0.94
N MET A 41 -8.17 -8.43 0.82
CA MET A 41 -9.11 -9.41 1.39
C MET A 41 -8.95 -9.47 2.92
N PHE A 42 -7.73 -9.51 3.42
CA PHE A 42 -7.44 -9.47 4.85
C PHE A 42 -7.93 -8.16 5.47
N LEU A 43 -7.65 -7.02 4.83
CA LEU A 43 -8.11 -5.72 5.28
C LEU A 43 -9.63 -5.64 5.29
N LYS A 44 -10.34 -6.08 4.25
CA LYS A 44 -11.82 -6.11 4.23
C LYS A 44 -12.40 -6.91 5.39
N GLN A 45 -11.75 -8.00 5.78
CA GLN A 45 -12.27 -8.90 6.81
C GLN A 45 -11.97 -8.43 8.24
N TYR A 46 -10.86 -7.74 8.46
CA TYR A 46 -10.36 -7.40 9.80
C TYR A 46 -10.06 -5.90 9.97
N ILE A 47 -10.69 -5.03 9.19
CA ILE A 47 -10.33 -3.61 9.09
C ILE A 47 -10.25 -2.90 10.45
N SER A 48 -11.27 -3.08 11.30
CA SER A 48 -11.34 -2.44 12.61
C SER A 48 -10.22 -2.92 13.53
N ASP A 49 -9.95 -4.22 13.57
CA ASP A 49 -8.89 -4.78 14.39
C ASP A 49 -7.50 -4.39 13.88
N VAL A 50 -7.31 -4.32 12.56
CA VAL A 50 -6.07 -3.82 11.95
C VAL A 50 -5.84 -2.36 12.31
N PHE A 51 -6.87 -1.50 12.23
CA PHE A 51 -6.73 -0.09 12.61
C PHE A 51 -6.43 0.09 14.09
N ASP A 52 -7.09 -0.66 14.96
CA ASP A 52 -6.80 -0.66 16.40
C ASP A 52 -5.38 -1.15 16.70
N PHE A 53 -4.96 -2.22 16.03
CA PHE A 53 -3.62 -2.78 16.18
C PHE A 53 -2.54 -1.80 15.73
N LEU A 54 -2.68 -1.24 14.52
CA LEU A 54 -1.76 -0.26 13.97
C LEU A 54 -1.75 1.02 14.80
N SER A 55 -2.92 1.52 15.24
CA SER A 55 -3.01 2.69 16.12
C SER A 55 -2.21 2.51 17.41
N LYS A 56 -2.30 1.34 18.04
CA LYS A 56 -1.52 1.00 19.25
C LYS A 56 -0.02 0.89 18.93
N LYS A 57 0.35 0.28 17.82
CA LYS A 57 1.76 0.06 17.43
C LYS A 57 2.47 1.33 17.01
N SER A 58 1.81 2.20 16.24
CA SER A 58 2.37 3.44 15.75
C SER A 58 2.18 4.60 16.72
N ASN A 59 1.37 4.43 17.78
CA ASN A 59 0.91 5.50 18.68
C ASN A 59 0.25 6.68 17.90
N ARG A 60 -0.58 6.35 16.91
CA ARG A 60 -1.29 7.30 16.05
C ARG A 60 -2.77 6.93 15.96
N LYS A 61 -3.60 7.84 15.47
CA LYS A 61 -5.01 7.57 15.20
C LYS A 61 -5.14 7.14 13.74
N ILE A 62 -5.28 5.84 13.52
CA ILE A 62 -5.26 5.27 12.16
C ILE A 62 -6.68 5.11 11.63
N TRP A 63 -6.84 5.43 10.35
CA TRP A 63 -8.02 5.16 9.55
C TRP A 63 -7.61 4.63 8.17
N GLY A 64 -8.60 4.32 7.34
CA GLY A 64 -8.34 3.95 5.96
C GLY A 64 -9.57 4.06 5.09
N THR A 65 -9.32 4.01 3.80
CA THR A 65 -10.35 4.10 2.76
C THR A 65 -10.02 3.11 1.64
N TYR A 66 -11.06 2.76 0.88
CA TYR A 66 -10.94 1.87 -0.26
C TYR A 66 -11.02 2.68 -1.55
N VAL A 67 -9.89 2.77 -2.24
CA VAL A 67 -9.72 3.45 -3.51
C VAL A 67 -9.56 2.39 -4.59
N THR A 68 -10.69 1.90 -5.10
CA THR A 68 -10.74 0.72 -5.98
C THR A 68 -9.61 0.71 -7.03
N PRO A 69 -8.79 -0.35 -7.11
CA PRO A 69 -8.89 -1.63 -6.37
C PRO A 69 -8.12 -1.69 -5.03
N TYR A 70 -7.54 -0.59 -4.55
CA TYR A 70 -6.55 -0.58 -3.46
C TYR A 70 -7.11 -0.06 -2.12
N PHE A 71 -6.54 -0.52 -1.01
CA PHE A 71 -6.68 0.13 0.29
C PHE A 71 -5.59 1.15 0.56
N VAL A 72 -5.97 2.17 1.31
CA VAL A 72 -5.08 3.20 1.82
C VAL A 72 -5.31 3.33 3.31
N ILE A 73 -4.22 3.30 4.08
CA ILE A 73 -4.24 3.46 5.53
C ILE A 73 -3.49 4.74 5.88
N TYR A 74 -4.04 5.56 6.76
CA TYR A 74 -3.46 6.87 7.06
C TYR A 74 -3.70 7.30 8.51
N ASP A 75 -2.84 8.21 8.99
CA ASP A 75 -3.01 8.93 10.25
C ASP A 75 -4.02 10.06 10.07
N GLU A 76 -5.16 9.98 10.78
CA GLU A 76 -6.24 10.97 10.70
C GLU A 76 -5.83 12.37 11.13
N LYS A 77 -4.72 12.51 11.87
CA LYS A 77 -4.19 13.84 12.24
C LYS A 77 -3.49 14.52 11.07
N LYS A 78 -3.01 13.76 10.08
CA LYS A 78 -2.26 14.26 8.92
C LYS A 78 -3.11 14.29 7.66
N PHE A 79 -3.97 13.29 7.48
CA PHE A 79 -4.77 13.12 6.28
C PHE A 79 -6.25 12.98 6.62
N ASN A 80 -7.09 13.48 5.74
CA ASN A 80 -8.50 13.11 5.67
C ASN A 80 -8.73 12.18 4.48
N ASN A 81 -9.94 11.63 4.38
CA ASN A 81 -10.28 10.65 3.36
C ASN A 81 -9.99 11.18 1.93
N LYS A 82 -10.45 12.40 1.62
CA LYS A 82 -10.26 13.02 0.31
C LYS A 82 -8.77 13.19 -0.04
N SER A 83 -7.95 13.68 0.89
CA SER A 83 -6.52 13.84 0.65
C SER A 83 -5.79 12.51 0.46
N ALA A 84 -6.22 11.46 1.16
CA ALA A 84 -5.64 10.13 1.05
C ALA A 84 -6.02 9.48 -0.30
N GLU A 85 -7.28 9.65 -0.73
CA GLU A 85 -7.77 9.24 -2.06
C GLU A 85 -6.99 9.94 -3.18
N GLU A 86 -6.82 11.27 -3.10
CA GLU A 86 -6.08 12.04 -4.09
C GLU A 86 -4.61 11.60 -4.19
N MET A 87 -3.97 11.31 -3.06
CA MET A 87 -2.58 10.84 -3.05
C MET A 87 -2.47 9.42 -3.61
N CYS A 88 -3.42 8.55 -3.25
CA CYS A 88 -3.52 7.18 -3.78
C CYS A 88 -3.60 7.18 -5.30
N ASN A 89 -4.51 7.96 -5.88
CA ASN A 89 -4.66 8.03 -7.33
C ASN A 89 -3.37 8.48 -8.01
N LYS A 90 -2.68 9.49 -7.47
CA LYS A 90 -1.38 9.95 -8.03
C LYS A 90 -0.30 8.88 -7.98
N VAL A 91 -0.23 8.12 -6.89
CA VAL A 91 0.75 7.04 -6.72
C VAL A 91 0.49 5.93 -7.73
N TYR A 92 -0.75 5.47 -7.86
CA TYR A 92 -1.07 4.39 -8.80
C TYR A 92 -1.06 4.84 -10.27
N GLU A 93 -1.45 6.07 -10.58
CA GLU A 93 -1.24 6.66 -11.92
C GLU A 93 0.25 6.68 -12.29
N TRP A 94 1.12 7.03 -11.34
CA TRP A 94 2.56 6.99 -11.54
C TRP A 94 3.05 5.55 -11.76
N TYR A 95 2.61 4.58 -10.94
CA TYR A 95 2.96 3.17 -11.13
C TYR A 95 2.55 2.63 -12.50
N ASP A 96 1.32 2.90 -12.94
CA ASP A 96 0.84 2.48 -14.26
C ASP A 96 1.67 3.12 -15.38
N THR A 97 2.05 4.39 -15.23
CA THR A 97 2.90 5.10 -16.19
C THR A 97 4.31 4.50 -16.26
N GLN A 98 4.91 4.15 -15.11
CA GLN A 98 6.23 3.51 -15.07
C GLN A 98 6.20 2.12 -15.71
N GLN A 99 5.16 1.33 -15.44
CA GLN A 99 5.02 0.01 -16.04
C GLN A 99 4.84 0.09 -17.57
N ALA A 100 4.06 1.05 -18.05
CA ALA A 100 3.92 1.31 -19.48
C ALA A 100 5.26 1.71 -20.12
N TYR A 101 6.04 2.57 -19.46
CA TYR A 101 7.37 2.97 -19.92
C TYR A 101 8.33 1.78 -20.03
N LEU A 102 8.43 0.95 -18.98
CA LEU A 102 9.30 -0.23 -18.94
C LEU A 102 8.92 -1.27 -20.00
N LYS A 103 7.62 -1.48 -20.23
CA LYS A 103 7.12 -2.37 -21.28
C LYS A 103 7.49 -1.86 -22.67
N ASN A 104 7.36 -0.56 -22.92
CA ASN A 104 7.75 0.05 -24.18
C ASN A 104 9.27 -0.02 -24.39
N GLN A 105 10.07 0.20 -23.35
CA GLN A 105 11.52 0.05 -23.43
C GLN A 105 11.93 -1.39 -23.75
N SER A 106 11.31 -2.36 -23.09
CA SER A 106 11.54 -3.79 -23.37
C SER A 106 11.19 -4.17 -24.81
N TYR A 107 10.10 -3.60 -25.35
CA TYR A 107 9.70 -3.79 -26.75
C TYR A 107 10.70 -3.16 -27.73
N ILE A 108 11.18 -1.95 -27.45
CA ILE A 108 12.23 -1.29 -28.23
C ILE A 108 13.52 -2.12 -28.22
N ASP A 109 13.91 -2.65 -27.06
CA ASP A 109 15.13 -3.46 -26.93
C ASP A 109 15.00 -4.79 -27.70
N LEU A 110 13.81 -5.39 -27.74
CA LEU A 110 13.51 -6.54 -28.59
C LEU A 110 13.61 -6.21 -30.08
N MET A 111 13.02 -5.09 -30.51
CA MET A 111 13.05 -4.64 -31.91
C MET A 111 14.47 -4.22 -32.37
N LYS A 112 15.31 -3.72 -31.46
CA LYS A 112 16.73 -3.50 -31.74
C LYS A 112 17.49 -4.82 -31.88
N LYS A 113 17.16 -5.82 -31.06
CA LYS A 113 17.82 -7.12 -31.05
C LYS A 113 17.51 -7.96 -32.30
N ASP A 114 16.31 -7.85 -32.85
CA ASP A 114 15.91 -8.54 -34.08
C ASP A 114 16.21 -7.74 -35.37
N GLY A 115 16.73 -6.51 -35.23
CA GLY A 115 17.10 -5.64 -36.35
C GLY A 115 15.93 -4.93 -37.02
N SER A 116 14.73 -4.96 -36.43
CA SER A 116 13.54 -4.28 -36.96
C SER A 116 13.45 -2.80 -36.55
N LEU A 117 14.19 -2.38 -35.52
CA LEU A 117 14.49 -0.98 -35.23
C LEU A 117 15.98 -0.74 -35.51
N TYR A 118 16.27 0.02 -36.58
CA TYR A 118 17.61 0.46 -36.97
C TYR A 118 18.26 1.40 -35.95
#